data_AF-A0A6B2G5B1-F1
#
_entry.id   AF-A0A6B2G5B1-F1
#
_cell.length_a   1.000
_cell.length_b   1.000
_cell.length_c   1.000
_cell.angle_alpha   90.00
_cell.angle_beta   90.00
_cell.angle_gamma   90.00
#
_symmetry.space_group_name_H-M   'P 1'
#
loop_
_entity.id
_entity.type
_entity.pdbx_description
1 polymer ?
#
loop_
_entity_poly.entity_id
_entity_poly.type
_entity_poly.pdbx_seq_one_letter_code
_entity_poly.pdbx_strand_id
1 'polypeptide(L)'
;EQAKVTLSRIDRLVRDAPSIPLIGDMSSNVPLMLKRLQFGFEWSLLDSNFVSKSAPMYNILTYVENFESEHVAITSELALMLNLPRVCDTHGGIGDLIPSDSSILYHLTLKSLKAIGRWNYVLQEIFFYKMSHPASQSVLALGAGKVDSYSLATKLNYS
;
A
#
# COMPACT_ATOMS: atom_id res chain seq x y z
N GLU A 1 -12.79 -18.74 -29.30
CA GLU A 1 -11.40 -18.31 -29.10
C GLU A 1 -11.23 -17.87 -27.65
N GLN A 2 -10.26 -18.46 -26.95
CA GLN A 2 -10.18 -18.42 -25.48
C GLN A 2 -9.64 -17.08 -24.98
N ALA A 3 -10.42 -16.38 -24.16
CA ALA A 3 -9.91 -15.26 -23.38
C ALA A 3 -8.88 -15.78 -22.36
N LYS A 4 -7.60 -15.66 -22.70
CA LYS A 4 -6.44 -16.09 -21.89
C LYS A 4 -6.31 -15.34 -20.55
N VAL A 5 -7.11 -14.29 -20.33
CA VAL A 5 -7.13 -13.47 -19.11
C VAL A 5 -8.57 -13.24 -18.67
N THR A 6 -8.88 -13.56 -17.41
CA THR A 6 -10.21 -13.36 -16.85
C THR A 6 -10.41 -11.90 -16.47
N LEU A 7 -11.27 -11.18 -17.19
CA LEU A 7 -11.57 -9.76 -16.93
C LEU A 7 -12.11 -9.52 -15.51
N SER A 8 -12.82 -10.48 -14.92
CA SER A 8 -13.27 -10.41 -13.53
C SER A 8 -12.13 -10.39 -12.51
N ARG A 9 -10.98 -11.01 -12.82
CA ARG A 9 -9.79 -10.92 -11.98
C ARG A 9 -9.16 -9.53 -12.08
N ILE A 10 -9.16 -8.94 -13.27
CA ILE A 10 -8.71 -7.56 -13.48
C ILE A 10 -9.63 -6.60 -12.72
N ASP A 11 -10.95 -6.80 -12.79
CA ASP A 11 -11.94 -5.96 -12.11
C ASP A 11 -11.68 -5.91 -10.59
N ARG A 12 -11.35 -7.06 -9.97
CA ARG A 12 -10.94 -7.13 -8.56
C ARG A 12 -9.62 -6.41 -8.28
N LEU A 13 -8.60 -6.61 -9.12
CA LEU A 13 -7.30 -5.97 -8.94
C LEU A 13 -7.38 -4.44 -9.05
N VAL A 14 -8.16 -3.96 -10.01
CA VAL A 14 -8.34 -2.51 -10.24
C VAL A 14 -9.21 -1.89 -9.14
N ARG A 15 -10.15 -2.64 -8.57
CA ARG A 15 -10.92 -2.21 -7.40
C ARG A 15 -10.02 -1.99 -6.19
N ASP A 16 -9.09 -2.91 -5.94
CA ASP A 16 -8.20 -2.83 -4.77
C ASP A 16 -7.20 -1.65 -4.95
N ALA A 17 -6.63 -1.49 -6.15
CA ALA A 17 -5.69 -0.42 -6.50
C ALA A 17 -6.23 0.50 -7.64
N PRO A 18 -7.19 1.39 -7.36
CA PRO A 18 -7.83 2.21 -8.40
C PRO A 18 -6.92 3.32 -8.96
N SER A 19 -5.92 3.74 -8.19
CA SER A 19 -4.97 4.79 -8.54
C SER A 19 -3.55 4.24 -8.56
N ILE A 20 -2.90 4.30 -9.72
CA ILE A 20 -1.54 3.77 -9.90
C ILE A 20 -0.54 4.94 -10.00
N PRO A 21 0.56 4.94 -9.22
CA PRO A 21 1.64 5.92 -9.38
C PRO A 21 2.24 5.85 -10.79
N LEU A 22 2.43 7.01 -11.41
CA LEU A 22 3.20 7.14 -12.64
C LEU A 22 4.59 7.70 -12.35
N ILE A 23 4.67 9.00 -12.08
CA ILE A 23 5.92 9.73 -11.83
C ILE A 23 5.64 10.80 -10.78
N GLY A 24 6.37 10.78 -9.67
CA GLY A 24 6.17 11.74 -8.58
C GLY A 24 4.76 11.63 -7.98
N ASP A 25 4.06 12.76 -7.93
CA ASP A 25 2.66 12.88 -7.48
C ASP A 25 1.63 12.62 -8.60
N MET A 26 2.10 12.44 -9.85
CA MET A 26 1.24 12.09 -10.98
C MET A 26 0.78 10.64 -10.85
N SER A 27 -0.53 10.42 -10.88
CA SER A 27 -1.16 9.09 -10.84
C SER A 27 -2.17 8.91 -11.97
N SER A 28 -2.38 7.66 -12.37
CA SER A 28 -3.39 7.27 -13.34
C SER A 28 -4.62 6.70 -12.64
N ASN A 29 -5.80 7.19 -13.01
CA ASN A 29 -7.07 6.62 -12.59
C ASN A 29 -7.46 5.50 -13.56
N VAL A 30 -7.21 4.26 -13.14
CA VAL A 30 -7.40 3.07 -13.97
C VAL A 30 -8.87 2.87 -14.38
N PRO A 31 -9.87 3.05 -13.48
CA PRO A 31 -11.28 3.01 -13.87
C PRO A 31 -11.64 3.96 -15.02
N LEU A 32 -11.15 5.21 -14.98
CA LEU A 32 -11.41 6.18 -16.05
C LEU A 32 -10.74 5.77 -17.36
N MET A 33 -9.53 5.20 -17.30
CA MET A 33 -8.84 4.69 -18.48
C MET A 33 -9.60 3.51 -19.11
N LEU A 34 -10.05 2.54 -18.31
CA LEU A 34 -10.81 1.39 -18.78
C LEU A 34 -12.17 1.79 -19.39
N LYS A 35 -12.86 2.77 -18.78
CA LYS A 35 -14.10 3.34 -19.33
C LYS A 35 -13.90 3.97 -20.70
N ARG A 36 -12.75 4.60 -20.97
CA ARG A 36 -12.43 5.19 -22.28
C ARG A 36 -12.20 4.16 -23.39
N LEU A 37 -11.77 2.95 -23.03
CA LEU A 37 -11.44 1.89 -23.99
C LEU A 37 -12.66 1.16 -24.56
N GLN A 38 -13.89 1.50 -24.12
CA GLN A 38 -15.16 0.96 -24.62
C GLN A 38 -15.20 -0.58 -24.66
N PHE A 39 -14.63 -1.25 -23.65
CA PHE A 39 -14.74 -2.70 -23.53
C PHE A 39 -16.20 -3.12 -23.34
N GLY A 40 -16.65 -4.18 -24.02
CA GLY A 40 -17.96 -4.80 -23.81
C GLY A 40 -18.10 -5.58 -22.50
N PHE A 41 -17.28 -5.27 -21.49
CA PHE A 41 -17.30 -5.88 -20.17
C PHE A 41 -17.79 -4.86 -19.15
N GLU A 42 -18.73 -5.27 -18.31
CA GLU A 42 -19.28 -4.43 -17.25
C GLU A 42 -18.37 -4.48 -16.02
N TRP A 43 -17.63 -3.39 -15.77
CA TRP A 43 -16.75 -3.22 -14.62
C TRP A 43 -17.54 -2.90 -13.34
N SER A 44 -18.38 -3.84 -12.90
CA SER A 44 -19.31 -3.67 -11.77
C SER A 44 -18.62 -3.28 -10.46
N LEU A 45 -17.37 -3.70 -10.25
CA LEU A 45 -16.60 -3.36 -9.04
C LEU A 45 -15.98 -1.95 -9.09
N LEU A 46 -15.96 -1.31 -10.25
CA LEU A 46 -15.45 0.04 -10.48
C LEU A 46 -16.55 1.11 -10.53
N ASP A 47 -17.78 0.74 -10.20
CA ASP A 47 -18.88 1.69 -10.08
C ASP A 47 -18.62 2.68 -8.92
N SER A 48 -18.98 3.95 -9.11
CA SER A 48 -18.71 5.02 -8.15
C SER A 48 -19.34 4.77 -6.78
N ASN A 49 -20.47 4.04 -6.77
CA ASN A 49 -21.15 3.60 -5.56
C ASN A 49 -20.35 2.54 -4.78
N PHE A 50 -19.60 1.69 -5.48
CA PHE A 50 -18.75 0.67 -4.87
C PHE A 50 -17.45 1.28 -4.33
N VAL A 51 -16.84 2.20 -5.08
CA VAL A 51 -15.61 2.90 -4.65
C VAL A 51 -15.88 3.75 -3.41
N SER A 52 -17.00 4.47 -3.35
CA SER A 52 -17.38 5.27 -2.18
C SER A 52 -17.55 4.44 -0.90
N LYS A 53 -18.04 3.21 -1.01
CA LYS A 53 -18.15 2.27 0.13
C LYS A 53 -16.78 1.77 0.61
N SER A 54 -15.76 1.86 -0.24
CA SER A 54 -14.39 1.40 0.06
C SER A 54 -13.53 2.49 0.70
N ALA A 55 -14.04 3.73 0.82
CA ALA A 55 -13.34 4.84 1.47
C ALA A 55 -12.78 4.53 2.89
N PRO A 56 -13.44 3.73 3.76
CA PRO A 56 -12.87 3.32 5.04
C PRO A 56 -11.59 2.49 4.92
N MET A 57 -11.40 1.76 3.80
CA MET A 57 -10.20 0.96 3.54
C MET A 57 -8.95 1.81 3.32
N TYR A 58 -9.12 3.11 3.06
CA TYR A 58 -8.04 4.08 2.89
C TYR A 58 -7.83 4.96 4.14
N ASN A 59 -8.25 4.46 5.31
CA ASN A 59 -7.94 5.05 6.60
C ASN A 59 -6.72 4.35 7.21
N ILE A 60 -5.61 5.07 7.33
CA ILE A 60 -4.36 4.56 7.89
C ILE A 60 -4.53 3.99 9.30
N LEU A 61 -5.43 4.57 10.12
CA LEU A 61 -5.66 4.15 11.51
C LEU A 61 -6.10 2.69 11.62
N THR A 62 -6.75 2.14 10.58
CA THR A 62 -7.16 0.74 10.55
C THR A 62 -5.99 -0.24 10.40
N TYR A 63 -4.83 0.24 9.95
CA TYR A 63 -3.62 -0.56 9.74
C TYR A 63 -2.56 -0.35 10.82
N VAL A 64 -2.62 0.74 11.60
CA VAL A 64 -1.59 1.10 12.59
C VAL A 64 -1.34 -0.02 13.59
N GLU A 65 -2.39 -0.58 14.21
CA GLU A 65 -2.24 -1.66 15.19
C GLU A 65 -1.56 -2.89 14.59
N ASN A 66 -1.90 -3.24 13.35
CA ASN A 66 -1.29 -4.36 12.64
C ASN A 66 0.18 -4.08 12.31
N PHE A 67 0.51 -2.86 11.88
CA PHE A 67 1.89 -2.47 11.59
C PHE A 67 2.76 -2.48 12.84
N GLU A 68 2.24 -1.97 13.96
CA GLU A 68 2.94 -1.99 15.24
C GLU A 68 3.19 -3.42 15.73
N SER A 69 2.17 -4.28 15.69
CA SER A 69 2.30 -5.69 16.06
C SER A 69 3.35 -6.41 15.21
N GLU A 70 3.30 -6.22 13.89
CA GLU A 70 4.23 -6.84 12.95
C GLU A 70 5.65 -6.30 13.12
N HIS A 71 5.80 -4.98 13.34
CA HIS A 71 7.08 -4.33 13.61
C HIS A 71 7.73 -4.86 14.88
N VAL A 72 6.98 -4.97 15.98
CA VAL A 72 7.49 -5.52 17.23
C VAL A 72 7.94 -6.96 17.04
N ALA A 73 7.11 -7.81 16.43
CA ALA A 73 7.45 -9.21 16.20
C ALA A 73 8.73 -9.37 15.36
N ILE A 74 8.84 -8.66 14.24
CA ILE A 74 10.00 -8.72 13.35
C ILE A 74 11.26 -8.19 14.03
N THR A 75 11.16 -7.05 14.73
CA THR A 75 12.31 -6.44 15.39
C THR A 75 12.80 -7.29 16.55
N SER A 76 11.90 -7.89 17.32
CA SER A 76 12.25 -8.82 18.40
C SER A 76 12.95 -10.07 17.85
N GLU A 77 12.41 -10.69 16.80
CA GLU A 77 13.05 -11.87 16.17
C GLU A 77 14.44 -11.53 15.60
N LEU A 78 14.58 -10.37 14.93
CA LEU A 78 15.87 -9.86 14.44
C LEU A 78 16.87 -9.60 15.57
N ALA A 79 16.44 -8.92 16.62
CA ALA A 79 17.30 -8.61 17.75
C ALA A 79 17.78 -9.89 18.46
N LEU A 80 16.91 -10.89 18.62
CA LEU A 80 17.30 -12.18 19.20
C LEU A 80 18.33 -12.90 18.32
N MET A 81 18.13 -12.91 16.99
CA MET A 81 19.06 -13.56 16.08
C MET A 81 20.42 -12.85 16.03
N LEU A 82 20.43 -11.52 16.04
CA LEU A 82 21.66 -10.72 16.00
C LEU A 82 22.47 -10.77 17.30
N ASN A 83 21.81 -11.00 18.45
CA ASN A 83 22.46 -11.10 19.76
C ASN A 83 22.88 -12.53 20.14
N LEU A 84 22.69 -13.51 19.25
CA LEU A 84 23.20 -14.86 19.48
C LEU A 84 24.74 -14.83 19.49
N PRO A 85 25.42 -15.37 20.51
CA PRO A 85 26.88 -15.34 20.61
C PRO A 85 27.57 -15.90 19.36
N ARG A 86 27.03 -16.99 18.80
CA ARG A 86 27.50 -17.59 17.52
C ARG A 86 27.39 -16.70 16.28
N VAL A 87 26.57 -15.63 16.33
CA VAL A 87 26.43 -14.60 15.28
C VAL A 87 27.28 -13.37 15.63
N CYS A 88 27.44 -13.03 16.91
CA CYS A 88 28.27 -11.90 17.38
C CYS A 88 29.79 -12.21 17.37
N ASP A 89 30.18 -13.43 17.72
CA ASP A 89 31.57 -13.86 17.96
C ASP A 89 32.25 -14.39 16.69
N THR A 90 31.57 -14.40 15.53
CA THR A 90 32.21 -14.63 14.24
C THR A 90 33.11 -13.45 13.91
N HIS A 91 34.36 -13.50 14.39
CA HIS A 91 35.40 -12.50 14.13
C HIS A 91 35.74 -12.33 12.62
N GLY A 92 35.21 -13.17 11.72
CA GLY A 92 35.36 -13.05 10.26
C GLY A 92 34.15 -12.48 9.50
N GLY A 93 33.08 -12.07 10.20
CA GLY A 93 31.88 -11.49 9.59
C GLY A 93 30.81 -12.51 9.16
N ILE A 94 29.78 -12.05 8.44
CA ILE A 94 28.58 -12.83 8.05
C ILE A 94 28.94 -14.11 7.23
N GLY A 95 30.14 -14.19 6.66
CA GLY A 95 30.61 -15.31 5.84
C GLY A 95 30.95 -16.59 6.61
N ASP A 96 31.21 -16.50 7.92
CA ASP A 96 31.60 -17.65 8.76
C ASP A 96 30.40 -18.29 9.50
N LEU A 97 29.19 -17.90 9.13
CA LEU A 97 27.98 -18.36 9.80
C LEU A 97 27.64 -19.81 9.42
N ILE A 98 27.23 -20.62 10.40
CA ILE A 98 26.79 -22.00 10.17
C ILE A 98 25.62 -21.99 9.16
N PRO A 99 25.58 -22.90 8.16
CA PRO A 99 24.55 -22.89 7.12
C PRO A 99 23.10 -22.86 7.63
N SER A 100 22.83 -23.50 8.77
CA SER A 100 21.52 -23.46 9.42
C SER A 100 21.13 -22.06 9.88
N ASP A 101 22.06 -21.33 10.50
CA ASP A 101 21.83 -19.99 11.02
C ASP A 101 21.73 -18.96 9.88
N SER A 102 22.50 -19.17 8.81
CA SER A 102 22.41 -18.39 7.58
C SER A 102 21.05 -18.53 6.90
N SER A 103 20.52 -19.75 6.82
CA SER A 103 19.18 -19.98 6.28
C SER A 103 18.08 -19.32 7.10
N ILE A 104 18.18 -19.35 8.44
CA ILE A 104 17.21 -18.69 9.33
C ILE A 104 17.29 -17.18 9.14
N LEU A 105 18.50 -16.61 9.12
CA LEU A 105 18.70 -15.18 8.90
C LEU A 105 18.16 -14.75 7.53
N TYR A 106 18.40 -15.52 6.47
CA TYR A 106 17.86 -15.25 5.14
C TYR A 106 16.31 -15.17 5.14
N HIS A 107 15.64 -16.16 5.73
CA HIS A 107 14.18 -16.18 5.78
C HIS A 107 13.62 -15.04 6.62
N LEU A 108 14.29 -14.70 7.71
CA LEU A 108 13.94 -13.59 8.57
C LEU A 108 14.09 -12.26 7.82
N THR A 109 15.22 -12.01 7.15
CA THR A 109 15.43 -10.81 6.32
C THR A 109 14.40 -10.73 5.19
N LEU A 110 14.09 -11.84 4.53
CA LEU A 110 13.06 -11.90 3.49
C LEU A 110 11.67 -11.54 4.05
N LYS A 111 11.32 -12.04 5.23
CA LYS A 111 10.07 -11.71 5.93
C LYS A 111 10.03 -10.20 6.24
N SER A 112 11.12 -9.64 6.76
CA SER A 112 11.23 -8.21 7.07
C SER A 112 11.10 -7.32 5.82
N LEU A 113 11.78 -7.66 4.73
CA LEU A 113 11.69 -6.92 3.47
C LEU A 113 10.28 -6.97 2.89
N LYS A 114 9.60 -8.12 2.97
CA LYS A 114 8.20 -8.25 2.56
C LYS A 114 7.26 -7.42 3.43
N ALA A 115 7.46 -7.38 4.74
CA ALA A 115 6.68 -6.54 5.65
C ALA A 115 6.82 -5.05 5.30
N ILE A 116 8.06 -4.57 5.19
CA ILE A 116 8.37 -3.19 4.79
C ILE A 116 7.76 -2.86 3.43
N GLY A 117 7.84 -3.80 2.47
CA GLY A 117 7.22 -3.64 1.15
C GLY A 117 5.70 -3.47 1.24
N ARG A 118 5.03 -4.27 2.08
CA ARG A 118 3.58 -4.16 2.32
C ARG A 118 3.19 -2.86 2.99
N TRP A 119 3.92 -2.42 4.01
CA TRP A 119 3.64 -1.15 4.70
C TRP A 119 3.77 0.04 3.74
N ASN A 120 4.85 0.06 2.94
CA ASN A 120 5.03 1.08 1.92
C ASN A 120 3.93 1.05 0.86
N TYR A 121 3.53 -0.15 0.41
CA TYR A 121 2.43 -0.30 -0.54
C TYR A 121 1.13 0.32 0.00
N VAL A 122 0.75 -0.01 1.23
CA VAL A 122 -0.47 0.55 1.87
C VAL A 122 -0.38 2.08 2.00
N LEU A 123 0.76 2.61 2.44
CA LEU A 123 0.96 4.06 2.56
C LEU A 123 0.84 4.77 1.22
N GLN A 124 1.50 4.24 0.17
CA GLN A 124 1.42 4.78 -1.18
C GLN A 124 0.00 4.70 -1.74
N GLU A 125 -0.68 3.58 -1.55
CA GLU A 125 -2.04 3.35 -2.00
C GLU A 125 -3.02 4.36 -1.37
N ILE A 126 -2.93 4.58 -0.05
CA ILE A 126 -3.69 5.61 0.66
C ILE A 126 -3.37 7.01 0.11
N PHE A 127 -2.08 7.31 -0.06
CA PHE A 127 -1.66 8.62 -0.59
C PHE A 127 -2.24 8.89 -1.99
N PHE A 128 -2.10 7.96 -2.93
CA PHE A 128 -2.61 8.13 -4.30
C PHE A 128 -4.13 8.10 -4.37
N TYR A 129 -4.78 7.31 -3.49
CA TYR A 129 -6.23 7.38 -3.35
C TYR A 129 -6.68 8.77 -2.90
N LYS A 130 -6.05 9.35 -1.88
CA LYS A 130 -6.36 10.71 -1.37
C LYS A 130 -6.06 11.80 -2.40
N MET A 131 -4.98 11.66 -3.17
CA MET A 131 -4.65 12.57 -4.27
C MET A 131 -5.70 12.58 -5.39
N SER A 132 -6.30 11.42 -5.68
CA SER A 132 -7.36 11.29 -6.68
C SER A 132 -8.75 11.64 -6.17
N HIS A 133 -8.93 11.77 -4.85
CA HIS A 133 -10.21 12.07 -4.20
C HIS A 133 -10.05 13.23 -3.19
N PRO A 134 -9.93 14.49 -3.67
CA PRO A 134 -9.77 15.65 -2.79
C PRO A 134 -10.97 15.82 -1.85
N ALA A 135 -10.70 16.31 -0.64
CA ALA A 135 -11.75 16.62 0.32
C ALA A 135 -12.69 17.73 -0.22
N SER A 136 -13.99 17.57 0.02
CA SER A 136 -14.96 18.61 -0.36
C SER A 136 -14.84 19.82 0.56
N GLN A 137 -14.85 21.02 -0.02
CA GLN A 137 -14.88 22.28 0.75
C GLN A 137 -16.09 22.35 1.71
N SER A 138 -17.22 21.75 1.32
CA SER A 138 -18.41 21.67 2.17
C SER A 138 -18.23 20.81 3.42
N VAL A 139 -17.37 19.77 3.35
CA VAL A 139 -17.09 18.86 4.47
C VAL A 139 -16.15 19.51 5.49
N LEU A 140 -15.27 20.40 5.02
CA LEU A 140 -14.24 21.03 5.85
C LEU A 140 -14.72 22.27 6.61
N ALA A 141 -15.98 22.68 6.43
CA ALA A 141 -16.55 23.91 6.99
C ALA A 141 -15.65 25.16 6.77
N LEU A 142 -14.80 25.12 5.72
CA LEU A 142 -13.92 26.22 5.39
C LEU A 142 -14.79 27.34 4.82
N GLY A 143 -14.58 28.57 5.31
CA GLY A 143 -15.27 29.76 4.80
C GLY A 143 -15.06 29.93 3.29
N ALA A 144 -15.82 30.83 2.65
CA ALA A 144 -15.89 31.02 1.19
C ALA A 144 -14.56 31.40 0.47
N GLY A 145 -13.41 31.29 1.14
CA GLY A 145 -12.09 31.37 0.51
C GLY A 145 -11.86 30.17 -0.39
N LYS A 146 -11.43 30.44 -1.64
CA LYS A 146 -11.07 29.41 -2.60
C LYS A 146 -9.81 28.69 -2.14
N VAL A 147 -9.97 27.51 -1.54
CA VAL A 147 -8.85 26.65 -1.17
C VAL A 147 -8.35 25.92 -2.41
N ASP A 148 -7.03 25.88 -2.56
CA ASP A 148 -6.38 25.20 -3.69
C ASP A 148 -6.65 23.68 -3.67
N SER A 149 -6.79 23.10 -4.86
CA SER A 149 -7.14 21.69 -5.05
C SER A 149 -6.07 20.76 -4.50
N TYR A 150 -4.79 21.15 -4.59
CA TYR A 150 -3.70 20.36 -4.03
C TYR A 150 -3.77 20.33 -2.49
N SER A 151 -4.16 21.45 -1.86
CA SER A 151 -4.35 21.51 -0.40
C SER A 151 -5.53 20.65 0.07
N LEU A 152 -6.61 20.58 -0.72
CA LEU A 152 -7.76 19.70 -0.48
C LEU A 152 -7.42 18.22 -0.67
N ALA A 153 -6.46 17.90 -1.54
CA ALA A 153 -6.00 16.53 -1.78
C ALA A 153 -4.98 16.05 -0.73
N THR A 154 -4.20 16.98 -0.18
CA THR A 154 -3.12 16.71 0.79
C THR A 154 -3.54 17.12 2.20
N LYS A 155 -3.11 18.29 2.67
CA LYS A 155 -3.20 18.78 4.05
C LYS A 155 -4.58 18.59 4.68
N LEU A 156 -5.64 18.82 3.92
CA LEU A 156 -7.02 18.83 4.42
C LEU A 156 -7.74 17.47 4.23
N ASN A 157 -7.09 16.49 3.62
CA ASN A 157 -7.68 15.18 3.34
C ASN A 157 -7.32 14.09 4.37
N TYR A 158 -6.48 14.43 5.34
CA TYR A 158 -6.11 13.56 6.46
C TYR A 158 -6.73 14.15 7.73
N SER A 159 -7.49 13.31 8.44
CA SER A 159 -8.15 13.61 9.71
C SER A 159 -7.22 13.41 10.89
#